data_AF-A0A9E5ERB3-F1
#
_entry.id   AF-A0A9E5ERB3-F1
#
_cell.length_a   1.000
_cell.length_b   1.000
_cell.length_c   1.000
_cell.angle_alpha   90.00
_cell.angle_beta   90.00
_cell.angle_gamma   90.00
#
_symmetry.space_group_name_H-M   'P 1'
#
loop_
_entity.id
_entity.type
_entity.pdbx_description
1 polymer ?
#
loop_
_entity_poly.entity_id
_entity_poly.type
_entity_poly.pdbx_seq_one_letter_code
_entity_poly.pdbx_strand_id
1 'polypeptide(L)' 'EDGTQADVIVPDFQLSLAIGRAGINAKLAAQLCGLRLDVKSESEAAGLTVENTAAPTTDAGSPTA' A
#
# COMPACT_ATOMS: atom_id res chain seq x y z
N GLU A 1 -5.93 19.22 14.43
CA GLU A 1 -6.02 19.52 13.00
C GLU A 1 -5.42 18.34 12.25
N ASP A 2 -6.28 17.43 11.84
CA ASP A 2 -5.96 16.16 11.18
C ASP A 2 -5.57 16.39 9.72
N GLY A 3 -4.39 16.97 9.50
CA GLY A 3 -3.91 17.41 8.19
C GLY A 3 -2.54 16.87 7.78
N THR A 4 -2.00 15.87 8.47
CA THR A 4 -0.66 15.33 8.19
C THR A 4 -0.70 14.04 7.34
N GLN A 5 -1.60 13.95 6.37
CA GLN A 5 -1.62 12.86 5.39
C GLN A 5 -1.05 13.34 4.05
N ALA A 6 -0.20 12.54 3.42
CA ALA A 6 0.35 12.79 2.10
C ALA A 6 0.11 11.59 1.19
N ASP A 7 -0.47 11.87 0.02
CA ASP A 7 -0.64 10.88 -1.06
C ASP A 7 0.63 10.83 -1.91
N VAL A 8 1.16 9.62 -2.09
CA VAL A 8 2.37 9.34 -2.87
C VAL A 8 1.95 8.53 -4.09
N ILE A 9 2.04 9.16 -5.26
CA ILE A 9 1.69 8.53 -6.54
C ILE A 9 2.97 7.93 -7.12
N VAL A 10 2.96 6.62 -7.37
CA VAL A 10 4.08 5.88 -7.95
C VAL A 10 3.65 5.14 -9.21
N PRO A 11 4.56 4.89 -10.16
CA PRO A 11 4.23 4.05 -11.31
C PRO A 11 3.82 2.64 -10.87
N ASP A 12 2.88 2.00 -11.57
CA ASP A 12 2.31 0.69 -11.20
C ASP A 12 3.37 -0.40 -10.98
N PHE A 13 4.41 -0.41 -11.82
CA PHE A 13 5.51 -1.38 -11.71
C PHE A 13 6.41 -1.17 -10.47
N GLN A 14 6.31 -0.01 -9.81
CA GLN A 14 7.09 0.32 -8.60
C GLN A 14 6.24 0.26 -7.33
N LEU A 15 4.94 -0.01 -7.40
CA LEU A 15 4.06 -0.01 -6.23
C LEU A 15 4.59 -0.95 -5.13
N SER A 16 5.00 -2.16 -5.50
CA SER A 16 5.58 -3.11 -4.55
C SER A 16 6.93 -2.66 -3.96
N LEU A 17 7.76 -1.95 -4.74
CA LEU A 17 9.04 -1.40 -4.26
C LEU A 17 8.82 -0.22 -3.30
N ALA A 18 7.84 0.64 -3.61
CA ALA A 18 7.46 1.79 -2.81
C ALA A 18 6.90 1.36 -1.45
N ILE A 19 6.07 0.32 -1.41
CA ILE A 19 5.58 -0.29 -0.15
C ILE A 19 6.73 -1.02 0.56
N GLY A 20 7.53 -1.77 -0.19
CA GLY A 20 8.60 -2.62 0.33
C GLY A 20 8.07 -3.91 0.99
N ARG A 21 8.97 -4.80 1.38
CA ARG A 21 8.60 -6.05 2.05
C ARG A 21 7.94 -5.75 3.40
N ALA A 22 6.72 -6.23 3.60
CA ALA A 22 5.91 -5.99 4.80
C ALA A 22 5.63 -4.50 5.10
N GLY A 23 5.66 -3.62 4.09
CA GLY A 23 5.36 -2.20 4.29
C GLY A 23 6.43 -1.41 5.03
N ILE A 24 7.65 -1.94 5.18
CA ILE A 24 8.73 -1.30 5.94
C ILE A 24 9.13 0.04 5.31
N ASN A 25 9.19 0.13 3.98
CA ASN A 25 9.55 1.39 3.31
C ASN A 25 8.52 2.47 3.58
N ALA A 26 7.24 2.17 3.40
CA ALA A 26 6.15 3.11 3.67
C ALA A 26 6.11 3.53 5.16
N LYS A 27 6.31 2.58 6.08
CA LYS A 27 6.30 2.83 7.53
C LYS A 27 7.48 3.69 7.98
N LEU A 28 8.69 3.40 7.47
CA LEU A 28 9.88 4.18 7.79
C LEU A 28 9.74 5.60 7.25
N ALA A 29 9.25 5.77 6.02
CA ALA A 29 9.00 7.08 5.44
C ALA A 29 7.96 7.87 6.25
N ALA A 30 6.86 7.22 6.68
CA ALA A 30 5.87 7.85 7.55
C ALA A 30 6.47 8.32 8.90
N GLN A 31 7.35 7.52 9.50
CA GLN A 31 8.04 7.89 10.74
C GLN A 31 9.05 9.02 10.54
N LEU A 32 9.78 9.03 9.42
CA LEU A 32 10.75 10.08 9.09
C LEU A 32 10.08 11.41 8.76
N CYS A 33 8.94 11.36 8.07
CA CYS A 33 8.18 12.55 7.70
C CYS A 33 7.30 13.05 8.85
N GLY A 34 6.93 12.19 9.80
CA GLY A 34 5.93 12.50 10.82
C GLY A 34 4.51 12.64 10.24
N LEU A 35 4.29 12.06 9.05
CA LEU A 35 3.05 12.13 8.27
C LEU A 35 2.51 10.73 8.03
N ARG A 36 1.20 10.59 7.85
CA ARG A 36 0.60 9.38 7.28
C ARG A 36 0.81 9.40 5.77
N LEU A 37 1.54 8.43 5.24
CA LEU A 37 1.76 8.30 3.81
C LEU A 37 0.81 7.26 3.23
N ASP A 38 0.08 7.62 2.18
CA ASP A 38 -0.79 6.73 1.42
C ASP A 38 -0.15 6.53 0.04
N VAL A 39 0.24 5.30 -0.30
CA VAL A 39 0.94 5.01 -1.56
C VAL A 39 -0.05 4.44 -2.55
N LYS A 40 -0.24 5.12 -3.68
CA LYS A 40 -1.17 4.74 -4.75
C LYS A 40 -0.42 4.60 -6.07
N SER A 41 -0.85 3.69 -6.94
CA SER A 41 -0.31 3.65 -8.28
C SER A 41 -0.84 4.80 -9.16
N GLU A 42 -0.15 5.14 -10.24
CA GLU A 42 -0.63 6.10 -11.24
C GLU A 42 -2.02 5.69 -11.79
N SER A 43 -2.24 4.39 -12.00
CA SER A 43 -3.54 3.87 -12.43
C SER A 43 -4.65 4.06 -11.38
N GLU A 44 -4.36 3.83 -10.10
CA GLU A 44 -5.31 4.07 -9.00
C GLU A 44 -5.60 5.57 -8.82
N ALA A 45 -4.58 6.42 -8.92
CA ALA A 45 -4.72 7.87 -8.81
C ALA A 45 -5.51 8.48 -9.98
N ALA A 46 -5.40 7.89 -11.18
CA ALA A 46 -6.14 8.31 -12.37
C ALA A 46 -7.64 7.93 -12.36
N GLY A 47 -8.12 7.25 -11.31
CA GLY A 47 -9.53 6.86 -11.20
C GLY A 47 -9.94 5.72 -12.13
N LEU A 48 -8.99 5.04 -12.76
CA LEU A 48 -9.23 3.71 -13.30
C LEU A 48 -9.23 2.74 -12.13
N THR A 49 -10.37 2.63 -11.43
CA THR A 49 -10.62 1.61 -10.43
C THR A 49 -10.59 0.23 -11.10
N VAL A 50 -9.39 -0.31 -11.30
CA VAL A 50 -9.19 -1.75 -11.34
C VAL A 50 -9.23 -2.15 -9.87
N GLU A 51 -10.31 -2.81 -9.44
CA GLU A 51 -10.44 -3.35 -8.09
C GLU A 51 -9.36 -4.41 -7.85
N ASN A 52 -8.13 -3.97 -7.59
CA ASN A 52 -7.13 -4.85 -7.00
C ASN A 52 -7.35 -4.81 -5.49
N THR A 53 -8.45 -5.45 -5.08
CA THR A 53 -8.56 -5.98 -3.73
C THR A 53 -7.34 -6.86 -3.55
N ALA A 54 -6.31 -6.35 -2.88
CA ALA A 54 -5.25 -7.18 -2.35
C ALA A 54 -5.95 -8.24 -1.51
N ALA A 55 -6.09 -9.43 -2.09
CA ALA A 55 -6.80 -10.53 -1.47
C ALA A 55 -6.21 -10.72 -0.07
N PRO A 56 -7.03 -10.64 1.00
CA PRO A 56 -6.64 -11.30 2.22
C PRO A 56 -6.81 -12.79 1.91
N THR A 57 -5.78 -13.45 1.39
CA THR A 57 -5.72 -14.92 1.44
C THR A 57 -5.44 -15.31 2.89
N THR A 58 -6.48 -15.18 3.72
CA THR A 58 -6.67 -15.99 4.90
C THR A 58 -7.51 -17.18 4.45
N ASP A 59 -6.87 -18.32 4.28
CA ASP A 59 -7.52 -19.64 4.28
C ASP A 59 -6.53 -20.55 5.02
N ALA A 60 -6.64 -20.66 6.35
CA ALA A 60 -7.56 -21.54 7.06
C ALA A 60 -7.31 -23.02 6.77
N GLY A 61 -6.96 -23.76 7.84
CA GLY A 61 -7.15 -25.19 7.95
C GLY A 61 -6.35 -26.06 6.98
N SER A 62 -5.29 -26.68 7.49
CA SER A 62 -4.91 -28.00 7.00
C SER A 62 -5.81 -29.03 7.72
N PRO A 63 -6.80 -29.66 7.06
CA PRO A 63 -7.33 -30.93 7.50
C PRO A 63 -6.66 -32.09 6.74
N THR A 64 -6.39 -33.17 7.49
CA THR A 64 -6.30 -34.57 7.03
C THR A 64 -4.96 -34.96 6.34
N ALA A 65 -4.24 -36.02 6.73
CA ALA A 65 -4.59 -37.29 7.37
C ALA A 65 -3.55 -37.76 8.40
#